data_AF-A0A0F9MZ05-F1
#
_entry.id   AF-A0A0F9MZ05-F1
#
_cell.length_a   1.000
_cell.length_b   1.000
_cell.length_c   1.000
_cell.angle_alpha   90.00
_cell.angle_beta   90.00
_cell.angle_gamma   90.00
#
_symmetry.space_group_name_H-M   'P 1'
#
loop_
_entity.id
_entity.type
_entity.pdbx_description
1 polymer ?
#
loop_
_entity_poly.entity_id
_entity_poly.type
_entity_poly.pdbx_seq_one_letter_code
_entity_poly.pdbx_strand_id
1 'polypeptide(L)' 'MVKQIQSDRTRGYGSGDNGQETNTDYLNRHGEEWKPPTGEVHLHLIFKQDVRWRVVGRGSSVCCFPGRCHRVTLGLLVD' A
#
# COMPACT_ATOMS: atom_id res chain seq x y z
N MET A 1 5.67 -3.66 26.18
CA MET A 1 4.27 -3.83 25.71
C MET A 1 3.85 -2.55 25.01
N VAL A 2 3.56 -2.60 23.70
CA VAL A 2 3.04 -1.45 22.97
C VAL A 2 1.55 -1.34 23.28
N LYS A 3 1.09 -0.19 23.80
CA LYS A 3 -0.33 0.08 23.98
C LYS A 3 -1.02 0.07 22.61
N GLN A 4 -1.94 -0.87 22.39
CA GLN A 4 -2.80 -0.81 21.21
C GLN A 4 -3.69 0.44 21.32
N ILE A 5 -3.63 1.28 20.29
CA ILE A 5 -4.56 2.40 20.15
C ILE A 5 -5.92 1.77 19.82
N GLN A 6 -6.93 2.03 20.66
CA GLN A 6 -8.31 1.64 20.35
C GLN A 6 -8.71 2.33 19.04
N SER A 7 -9.17 1.52 18.08
CA SER A 7 -9.67 2.00 16.80
C SER A 7 -11.18 2.12 16.90
N ASP A 8 -11.71 3.32 16.68
CA ASP A 8 -13.16 3.61 16.64
C ASP A 8 -13.85 3.06 15.39
N ARG A 9 -13.12 2.36 14.52
CA ARG A 9 -13.70 1.73 13.34
C ARG A 9 -14.59 0.56 13.74
N THR A 10 -15.84 0.58 13.28
CA THR A 10 -16.72 -0.58 13.28
C THR A 10 -15.98 -1.74 12.61
N ARG A 11 -15.64 -2.78 13.38
CA ARG A 11 -15.01 -3.98 12.83
C ARG A 11 -15.97 -4.63 11.86
N GLY A 12 -15.58 -4.71 10.59
CA GLY A 12 -16.29 -5.55 9.63
C GLY A 12 -16.18 -7.03 10.00
N TYR A 13 -17.13 -7.83 9.50
CA TYR A 13 -17.02 -9.28 9.48
C TYR A 13 -16.27 -9.69 8.21
N GLY A 14 -15.35 -10.66 8.29
CA GLY A 14 -14.52 -11.04 7.16
C GLY A 14 -13.82 -12.38 7.31
N SER A 15 -12.83 -12.62 6.47
CA SER A 15 -12.20 -13.93 6.24
C SER A 15 -11.09 -14.28 7.23
N GLY A 16 -10.83 -13.46 8.25
CA GLY A 16 -9.81 -13.72 9.27
C GLY A 16 -10.18 -14.84 10.25
N ASP A 17 -9.19 -15.34 10.99
CA ASP A 17 -9.28 -16.53 11.86
C ASP A 17 -10.42 -16.54 12.90
N ASN A 18 -10.97 -15.38 13.28
CA ASN A 18 -12.11 -15.25 14.20
C ASN A 18 -13.28 -14.46 13.57
N GLY A 19 -13.42 -14.52 12.25
CA GLY A 19 -14.43 -13.76 11.51
C GLY A 19 -14.14 -12.25 11.43
N GLN A 20 -12.95 -11.81 11.82
CA GLN A 20 -12.55 -10.41 11.66
C GLN A 20 -12.27 -10.07 10.20
N GLU A 21 -12.65 -8.87 9.81
CA GLU A 21 -12.21 -8.26 8.56
C GLU A 21 -10.67 -8.18 8.49
N THR A 22 -10.13 -8.69 7.40
CA THR A 22 -8.72 -8.53 7.04
C THR A 22 -8.52 -7.25 6.21
N ASN A 23 -7.27 -6.78 6.09
CA ASN A 23 -6.96 -5.68 5.17
C ASN A 23 -7.41 -6.00 3.73
N THR A 24 -7.31 -7.26 3.31
CA THR A 24 -7.75 -7.71 1.99
C THR A 24 -9.25 -7.57 1.83
N ASP A 25 -10.04 -8.00 2.83
CA ASP A 25 -11.49 -7.87 2.80
C ASP A 25 -11.93 -6.39 2.70
N TYR A 26 -11.29 -5.52 3.49
CA TYR A 26 -11.54 -4.09 3.44
C TYR A 26 -11.21 -3.50 2.06
N LEU A 27 -10.03 -3.82 1.52
CA LEU A 27 -9.61 -3.33 0.20
C LEU A 27 -10.55 -3.81 -0.90
N ASN A 28 -10.98 -5.08 -0.86
CA ASN A 28 -11.90 -5.65 -1.84
C ASN A 28 -13.28 -5.00 -1.77
N ARG A 29 -13.82 -4.76 -0.57
CA ARG A 29 -15.13 -4.11 -0.39
C ARG A 29 -15.15 -2.70 -0.99
N HIS A 30 -14.04 -1.97 -0.88
CA HIS A 30 -13.88 -0.61 -1.42
C HIS A 30 -13.19 -0.60 -2.78
N GLY A 31 -13.15 -1.74 -3.49
CA GLY A 31 -12.43 -1.94 -4.75
C GLY A 31 -12.63 -0.83 -5.78
N GLU A 32 -13.89 -0.43 -5.98
CA GLU A 32 -14.31 0.56 -6.98
C GLU A 32 -13.85 2.00 -6.66
N GLU A 33 -13.55 2.28 -5.38
CA GLU A 33 -13.11 3.61 -4.94
C GLU A 33 -11.60 3.81 -5.18
N TRP A 34 -10.84 2.72 -5.28
CA TRP A 34 -9.39 2.76 -5.41
C TRP A 34 -8.96 3.07 -6.85
N LYS A 35 -8.69 4.35 -7.11
CA LYS A 35 -8.07 4.76 -8.36
C LYS A 35 -6.57 4.45 -8.35
N PRO A 36 -5.99 3.92 -9.45
CA PRO A 36 -4.55 3.81 -9.59
C PRO A 36 -3.87 5.18 -9.42
N PRO A 37 -2.67 5.24 -8.80
CA PRO A 37 -1.93 6.48 -8.73
C PRO A 37 -1.49 6.93 -10.12
N THR A 38 -1.60 8.22 -10.40
CA THR A 38 -1.14 8.87 -11.64
C THR A 38 -0.16 9.99 -11.31
N GLY A 39 0.66 10.37 -12.29
CA GLY A 39 1.68 11.41 -12.15
C GLY A 39 3.01 10.91 -11.60
N GLU A 40 3.80 11.82 -11.02
CA GLU A 40 5.13 11.53 -10.50
C GLU A 40 5.06 10.70 -9.21
N VAL A 41 5.73 9.55 -9.21
CA VAL A 41 5.84 8.66 -8.05
C VAL A 41 7.26 8.14 -7.91
N HIS A 42 7.53 7.47 -6.80
CA HIS A 42 8.75 6.71 -6.60
C HIS A 42 8.47 5.21 -6.64
N LEU A 43 9.33 4.46 -7.34
CA LEU A 43 9.47 3.02 -7.22
C LEU A 43 10.57 2.70 -6.22
N HIS A 44 10.20 2.09 -5.10
CA HIS A 44 11.12 1.70 -4.04
C HIS A 44 11.39 0.19 -4.05
N LEU A 45 12.67 -0.19 -4.05
CA LEU A 45 13.10 -1.57 -3.89
C LEU A 45 13.07 -1.95 -2.41
N ILE A 46 12.11 -2.78 -2.03
CA ILE A 46 11.90 -3.24 -0.66
C ILE A 46 12.21 -4.72 -0.56
N PHE A 47 12.92 -5.09 0.51
CA PHE A 47 13.10 -6.46 0.93
C PHE A 47 12.44 -6.65 2.30
N LYS A 48 11.53 -7.62 2.42
CA LYS A 48 10.97 -8.02 3.72
C LYS A 48 10.99 -9.54 3.88
N GLN A 49 10.35 -10.25 2.96
CA GLN A 49 10.41 -11.71 2.81
C GLN A 49 10.85 -12.06 1.38
N ASP A 50 10.45 -11.21 0.44
CA ASP A 50 10.78 -11.20 -0.97
C ASP A 50 11.32 -9.82 -1.39
N VAL A 51 12.00 -9.78 -2.54
CA VAL A 51 12.43 -8.54 -3.20
C VAL A 51 11.31 -8.08 -4.13
N ARG A 52 10.79 -6.88 -3.91
CA ARG A 52 9.74 -6.29 -4.77
C ARG A 52 9.84 -4.78 -4.86
N TRP A 53 9.32 -4.25 -5.96
CA TRP A 53 9.14 -2.81 -6.16
C TRP A 53 7.81 -2.35 -5.59
N ARG A 54 7.83 -1.24 -4.85
CA ARG A 54 6.63 -0.61 -4.28
C ARG A 54 6.48 0.80 -4.83
N VAL A 55 5.29 1.10 -5.35
CA VAL A 55 4.89 2.47 -5.74
C VAL A 55 4.58 3.29 -4.49
N VAL A 56 5.18 4.48 -4.38
CA VAL A 56 4.85 5.44 -3.31
C VAL A 56 4.76 6.87 -3.86
N GLY A 57 3.77 7.62 -3.40
CA GLY A 57 3.56 9.02 -3.82
C GLY A 57 4.42 10.05 -3.06
N ARG A 58 5.14 9.66 -2.01
CA ARG A 58 6.04 10.54 -1.25
C ARG A 58 7.40 9.90 -1.05
N GLY A 59 8.43 10.73 -0.95
CA GLY A 59 9.77 10.30 -0.61
C GLY A 59 9.83 9.60 0.76
N SER A 60 10.79 8.68 0.92
CA SER A 60 11.06 7.97 2.16
C SER A 60 12.56 7.84 2.39
N SER A 61 12.97 7.21 3.49
CA SER A 61 14.38 6.89 3.75
C SER A 61 15.02 6.03 2.65
N VAL A 62 14.22 5.32 1.84
CA VAL A 62 14.71 4.54 0.69
C VAL A 62 15.24 5.44 -0.42
N CYS A 63 14.75 6.68 -0.53
CA CYS A 63 15.19 7.64 -1.55
C CYS A 63 16.67 8.04 -1.43
N CYS A 64 17.26 7.88 -0.25
CA CYS A 64 18.66 8.23 -0.01
C CYS A 64 19.65 7.20 -0.59
N PHE A 65 19.17 6.06 -1.09
CA PHE A 65 20.01 4.97 -1.59
C PHE A 65 19.91 4.85 -3.11
N PRO A 66 20.96 5.24 -3.87
CA PRO A 66 21.00 5.07 -5.32
C PRO A 66 20.73 3.60 -5.72
N GLY A 67 19.91 3.40 -6.75
CA GLY A 67 19.51 2.08 -7.24
C GLY A 67 18.38 1.40 -6.45
N ARG A 68 17.93 1.97 -5.32
CA ARG A 68 16.76 1.49 -4.57
C ARG A 68 15.55 2.39 -4.69
N CYS A 69 15.70 3.55 -5.34
CA CYS A 69 14.64 4.49 -5.61
C CYS A 69 14.77 5.00 -7.05
N HIS A 70 13.68 4.91 -7.81
CA HIS A 70 13.56 5.51 -9.13
C HIS A 70 12.32 6.40 -9.16
N ARG A 71 12.47 7.64 -9.62
CA ARG A 71 11.32 8.51 -9.90
C ARG A 71 10.77 8.13 -11.27
N VAL A 72 9.47 7.90 -11.35
CA VAL A 72 8.77 7.51 -12.58
C VAL A 72 7.47 8.28 -12.71
N THR A 73 7.04 8.50 -13.94
CA THR A 73 5.73 9.08 -14.25
C THR A 73 4.76 7.96 -14.60
N LEU A 74 3.68 7.81 -13.84
CA LEU A 74 2.59 6.89 -14.16
C LEU A 74 1.51 7.62 -14.97
N GLY A 75 1.22 7.09 -16.16
CA GLY A 75 0.10 7.51 -16.99
C GLY A 75 -0.98 6.44 -17.03
N LEU A 76 -2.21 6.84 -17.36
CA LEU A 76 -3.22 5.90 -17.82
C LEU A 76 -2.89 5.57 -19.27
N LEU A 77 -2.69 4.29 -19.58
CA LEU A 77 -2.76 3.85 -20.96
C LEU A 77 -4.22 3.94 -21.37
N VAL A 78 -4.50 4.84 -22.30
CA VAL A 78 -5.79 4.90 -22.98
C VAL A 78 -5.57 4.13 -24.27
N ASP A 79 -6.21 2.97 -24.39
CA ASP A 79 -6.28 2.22 -25.65
C ASP A 79 -7.11 2.99 -26.69
#